data_AF-A0A6P0TJE4-F1
#
_entry.id   AF-A0A6P0TJE4-F1
#
_cell.length_a   1.000
_cell.length_b   1.000
_cell.length_c   1.000
_cell.angle_alpha   90.00
_cell.angle_beta   90.00
_cell.angle_gamma   90.00
#
_symmetry.space_group_name_H-M   'P 1'
#
loop_
_entity.id
_entity.type
_entity.pdbx_description
1 polymer ?
#
loop_
_entity_poly.entity_id
_entity_poly.type
_entity_poly.pdbx_seq_one_letter_code
_entity_poly.pdbx_strand_id
1 'polypeptide(L)'
;STVGESGDLKLPHAISLHAIQVLPLLSIFLIGLKLSKLRQDLLVWLASLGFGAIVIFTQINAFAGRSIFDLDTFRTGILVASLIGVIMPFAYATLAQLNRFRSQA
;
A
#
# COMPACT_ATOMS: atom_id res chain seq x y z
N SER A 1 29.36 4.71 5.33
CA SER A 1 28.05 4.15 5.66
C SER A 1 27.16 5.28 6.12
N THR A 2 25.99 5.43 5.48
CA THR A 2 24.96 6.35 5.99
C THR A 2 24.22 5.70 7.16
N VAL A 3 23.88 6.47 8.20
CA VAL A 3 23.10 5.95 9.33
C VAL A 3 21.76 5.43 8.80
N GLY A 4 21.45 4.15 9.04
CA GLY A 4 20.19 3.50 8.63
C GLY A 4 20.26 2.63 7.38
N GLU A 5 21.42 2.57 6.71
CA GLU A 5 21.63 1.76 5.50
C GLU A 5 21.61 0.24 5.77
N SER A 6 21.80 -0.17 7.03
CA SER A 6 21.81 -1.57 7.46
C SER A 6 20.83 -1.78 8.60
N GLY A 7 19.64 -2.30 8.30
CA GLY A 7 18.77 -2.81 9.34
C GLY A 7 17.97 -1.80 10.15
N ASP A 8 17.60 -0.65 9.56
CA ASP A 8 16.83 0.37 10.29
C ASP A 8 15.38 -0.06 10.56
N LEU A 9 15.10 -0.39 11.83
CA LEU A 9 13.76 -0.74 12.30
C LEU A 9 12.79 0.45 12.36
N LYS A 10 13.28 1.70 12.27
CA LYS A 10 12.42 2.90 12.24
C LYS A 10 11.54 2.93 11.00
N LEU A 11 12.04 2.41 9.88
CA LEU A 11 11.29 2.42 8.63
C LEU A 11 10.10 1.44 8.65
N PRO A 12 10.26 0.14 8.99
CA PRO A 12 9.11 -0.76 9.20
C PRO A 12 8.09 -0.23 10.21
N HIS A 13 8.58 0.37 11.30
CA HIS A 13 7.72 1.00 12.30
C HIS A 13 6.92 2.18 11.72
N ALA A 14 7.57 3.10 11.00
CA ALA A 14 6.88 4.21 10.36
C ALA A 14 5.84 3.72 9.33
N ILE A 15 6.21 2.77 8.46
CA ILE A 15 5.31 2.24 7.43
C ILE A 15 4.07 1.59 8.06
N SER A 16 4.24 0.79 9.12
CA SER A 16 3.13 0.14 9.81
C SER A 16 2.17 1.15 10.46
N LEU A 17 2.68 2.25 11.04
CA LEU A 17 1.84 3.33 11.54
C LEU A 17 1.04 4.03 10.44
N HIS A 18 1.65 4.26 9.27
CA HIS A 18 0.95 4.86 8.14
C HIS A 18 -0.13 3.93 7.57
N ALA A 19 0.08 2.61 7.59
CA ALA A 19 -0.92 1.64 7.13
C ALA A 19 -2.26 1.77 7.88
N ILE A 20 -2.22 2.06 9.18
CA ILE A 20 -3.40 2.29 10.02
C ILE A 20 -4.22 3.50 9.52
N GLN A 21 -3.57 4.50 8.94
CA GLN A 21 -4.24 5.69 8.40
C GLN A 21 -4.74 5.48 6.97
N VAL A 22 -4.00 4.71 6.17
CA VAL A 22 -4.27 4.55 4.74
C VAL A 22 -5.50 3.67 4.48
N LEU A 23 -5.71 2.57 5.22
CA LEU A 23 -6.88 1.71 4.99
C LEU A 23 -8.23 2.41 5.28
N PRO A 24 -8.41 3.13 6.41
CA PRO A 24 -9.62 3.92 6.64
C PRO A 24 -9.84 4.99 5.57
N LEU A 25 -8.77 5.64 5.10
CA LEU A 25 -8.86 6.64 4.03
C LEU A 25 -9.42 6.03 2.73
N LEU A 26 -8.96 4.84 2.36
CA LEU A 26 -9.52 4.09 1.23
C LEU A 26 -11.01 3.81 1.44
N SER A 27 -11.40 3.32 2.62
CA SER A 27 -12.80 3.05 2.93
C SER A 27 -13.68 4.29 2.80
N ILE A 28 -13.21 5.46 3.27
CA ILE A 28 -13.92 6.74 3.11
C ILE A 28 -14.17 7.06 1.64
N PHE A 29 -13.16 6.87 0.79
CA PHE A 29 -13.30 7.10 -0.65
C PHE A 29 -14.32 6.14 -1.28
N LEU A 30 -14.33 4.87 -0.86
CA LEU A 30 -15.23 3.85 -1.39
C LEU A 30 -16.69 4.04 -0.95
N ILE A 31 -16.96 4.58 0.24
CA ILE A 31 -18.32 4.87 0.73
C ILE A 31 -19.05 5.86 -0.20
N GLY A 32 -18.29 6.80 -0.80
CA GLY A 32 -18.81 7.73 -1.79
C GLY A 32 -19.20 7.08 -3.11
N LEU A 33 -18.84 5.82 -3.37
CA LEU A 33 -19.07 5.16 -4.65
C LEU A 33 -20.25 4.19 -4.56
N LYS A 34 -21.11 4.17 -5.59
CA LYS A 34 -22.22 3.19 -5.72
C LYS A 34 -21.70 1.81 -6.14
N LEU A 35 -20.71 1.28 -5.42
CA LEU A 35 -20.13 -0.04 -5.65
C LEU A 35 -20.91 -1.10 -4.88
N SER A 36 -20.89 -2.35 -5.36
CA SER A 36 -21.36 -3.48 -4.55
C SER A 36 -20.43 -3.68 -3.35
N LYS A 37 -20.99 -4.17 -2.24
CA LYS A 37 -20.22 -4.46 -1.01
C LYS A 37 -19.04 -5.39 -1.28
N LEU A 38 -19.25 -6.45 -2.09
CA LEU A 38 -18.19 -7.36 -2.51
C LEU A 38 -17.01 -6.64 -3.19
N ARG A 39 -17.27 -5.65 -4.06
CA ARG A 39 -16.19 -4.89 -4.72
C ARG A 39 -15.47 -3.99 -3.73
N GLN A 40 -16.19 -3.33 -2.81
CA GLN A 40 -15.56 -2.52 -1.77
C GLN A 40 -14.64 -3.38 -0.90
N ASP A 41 -15.13 -4.54 -0.45
CA ASP A 41 -14.37 -5.48 0.37
C ASP A 41 -13.13 -5.99 -0.37
N LEU A 42 -13.25 -6.37 -1.66
CA LEU A 42 -12.10 -6.80 -2.46
C LEU A 42 -11.02 -5.73 -2.61
N LEU A 43 -11.41 -4.46 -2.79
CA LEU A 43 -10.46 -3.35 -2.91
C LEU A 43 -9.73 -3.09 -1.59
N VAL A 44 -10.44 -3.17 -0.46
CA VAL A 44 -9.84 -3.06 0.88
C VAL A 44 -8.91 -4.25 1.16
N TRP A 45 -9.31 -5.47 0.80
CA TRP A 45 -8.48 -6.67 0.94
C TRP A 45 -7.20 -6.58 0.10
N LEU A 46 -7.30 -6.14 -1.15
CA LEU A 46 -6.15 -5.96 -2.03
C LEU A 46 -5.16 -4.93 -1.46
N ALA A 47 -5.66 -3.79 -0.98
CA ALA A 47 -4.83 -2.78 -0.30
C ALA A 47 -4.17 -3.32 0.97
N SER A 48 -4.93 -4.10 1.76
CA SER A 48 -4.44 -4.69 3.01
C SER A 48 -3.34 -5.71 2.77
N LEU A 49 -3.49 -6.57 1.76
CA LEU A 49 -2.47 -7.55 1.37
C LEU A 49 -1.22 -6.86 0.82
N GLY A 50 -1.38 -5.83 -0.01
CA GLY A 50 -0.27 -5.02 -0.52
C GLY A 50 0.52 -4.35 0.61
N PHE A 51 -0.16 -3.70 1.55
CA PHE A 51 0.48 -3.10 2.72
C PHE A 51 1.14 -4.12 3.63
N GLY A 52 0.47 -5.23 3.92
CA GLY A 52 1.01 -6.31 4.72
C GLY A 52 2.31 -6.85 4.12
N ALA A 53 2.35 -7.02 2.79
CA ALA A 53 3.56 -7.43 2.08
C ALA A 53 4.69 -6.39 2.17
N ILE A 54 4.40 -5.08 2.08
CA ILE A 54 5.41 -4.02 2.28
C ILE A 54 5.98 -4.06 3.71
N VAL A 55 5.12 -4.21 4.72
CA VAL A 55 5.55 -4.29 6.12
C VAL A 55 6.45 -5.51 6.34
N ILE A 56 6.03 -6.68 5.86
CA ILE A 56 6.83 -7.91 5.95
C ILE A 56 8.16 -7.75 5.20
N PHE A 57 8.14 -7.19 3.98
CA PHE A 57 9.33 -6.96 3.17
C PHE A 57 10.33 -6.05 3.88
N THR A 58 9.88 -4.90 4.39
CA THR A 58 10.76 -3.96 5.10
C THR A 58 11.27 -4.54 6.40
N GLN A 59 10.45 -5.31 7.13
CA GLN A 59 10.84 -5.97 8.36
C GLN A 59 11.90 -7.06 8.13
N ILE A 60 11.75 -7.88 7.09
CA ILE A 60 12.74 -8.92 6.72
C ILE A 60 14.07 -8.28 6.32
N ASN A 61 14.05 -7.22 5.51
CA ASN A 61 15.28 -6.52 5.14
C ASN A 61 15.95 -5.88 6.36
N ALA A 62 15.15 -5.30 7.27
CA ALA A 62 15.66 -4.71 8.49
C ALA A 62 16.35 -5.77 9.39
N PHE A 63 15.71 -6.92 9.61
CA PHE A 63 16.32 -8.01 10.39
C PHE A 63 17.52 -8.67 9.72
N ALA A 64 17.58 -8.66 8.39
CA ALA A 64 18.72 -9.15 7.63
C ALA A 64 19.89 -8.15 7.60
N GLY A 65 19.77 -6.97 8.22
CA GLY A 65 20.78 -5.91 8.18
C GLY A 65 20.96 -5.31 6.79
N ARG A 66 19.95 -5.42 5.91
CA ARG A 66 20.01 -4.97 4.52
C ARG A 66 19.30 -3.65 4.33
N SER A 67 19.75 -2.89 3.34
CA SER A 67 19.04 -1.71 2.86
C SER A 67 17.75 -2.13 2.14
N ILE A 68 16.70 -1.32 2.23
CA ILE A 68 15.50 -1.51 1.40
C ILE A 68 15.76 -1.30 -0.10
N PHE A 69 16.91 -0.69 -0.44
CA PHE A 69 17.37 -0.48 -1.81
C PHE A 69 18.31 -1.60 -2.29
N ASP A 70 18.62 -2.59 -1.45
CA ASP A 70 19.30 -3.84 -1.84
C ASP A 70 18.32 -4.74 -2.60
N LEU A 71 17.99 -4.32 -3.83
CA LEU A 71 16.94 -4.89 -4.67
C LEU A 71 17.55 -5.78 -5.76
N ASP A 72 17.44 -7.09 -5.56
CA ASP A 72 17.56 -8.05 -6.65
C ASP A 72 16.23 -8.15 -7.44
N THR A 73 16.24 -8.89 -8.55
CA THR A 73 15.05 -9.07 -9.41
C THR A 73 13.85 -9.61 -8.64
N PHE A 74 14.07 -10.56 -7.73
CA PHE A 74 13.00 -11.19 -6.96
C PHE A 74 12.38 -10.21 -5.95
N ARG A 75 13.21 -9.49 -5.21
CA ARG A 75 12.80 -8.45 -4.25
C ARG A 75 12.09 -7.29 -4.93
N THR A 76 12.60 -6.88 -6.08
CA THR A 76 11.96 -5.86 -6.92
C THR A 76 10.55 -6.30 -7.31
N GLY A 77 10.39 -7.55 -7.75
CA GLY A 77 9.08 -8.13 -8.08
C GLY A 77 8.10 -8.09 -6.90
N ILE A 78 8.54 -8.49 -5.71
CA ILE A 78 7.72 -8.44 -4.49
C ILE A 78 7.31 -6.99 -4.18
N LEU A 79 8.26 -6.06 -4.18
CA LEU A 79 8.00 -4.67 -3.85
C LEU A 79 7.01 -4.04 -4.85
N VAL A 80 7.22 -4.25 -6.15
CA VAL A 80 6.31 -3.74 -7.20
C VAL A 80 4.92 -4.35 -7.08
N ALA A 81 4.79 -5.67 -6.90
CA ALA A 81 3.49 -6.31 -6.73
C ALA A 81 2.74 -5.77 -5.48
N SER A 82 3.48 -5.55 -4.39
CA SER A 82 2.92 -5.01 -3.15
C SER A 82 2.45 -3.56 -3.33
N LEU A 83 3.25 -2.73 -4.01
CA LEU A 83 2.89 -1.36 -4.37
C LEU A 83 1.68 -1.31 -5.29
N ILE A 84 1.58 -2.21 -6.28
CA ILE A 84 0.38 -2.33 -7.13
C ILE A 84 -0.85 -2.64 -6.29
N GLY A 85 -0.74 -3.58 -5.35
CA GLY A 85 -1.84 -3.93 -4.43
C GLY A 85 -2.34 -2.73 -3.62
N VAL A 86 -1.45 -1.80 -3.27
CA VAL A 86 -1.82 -0.55 -2.58
C VAL A 86 -2.36 0.50 -3.55
N ILE A 87 -1.65 0.78 -4.65
CA ILE A 87 -1.95 1.91 -5.53
C ILE A 87 -3.21 1.66 -6.35
N MET A 88 -3.45 0.44 -6.82
CA MET A 88 -4.59 0.12 -7.69
C MET A 88 -5.94 0.45 -7.04
N PRO A 89 -6.23 0.06 -5.79
CA PRO A 89 -7.46 0.45 -5.11
C PRO A 89 -7.67 1.96 -5.01
N PHE A 90 -6.62 2.72 -4.68
CA PHE A 90 -6.69 4.18 -4.58
C PHE A 90 -6.87 4.85 -5.94
N ALA A 91 -6.16 4.39 -6.96
CA ALA A 91 -6.30 4.87 -8.33
C ALA A 91 -7.72 4.63 -8.83
N TYR A 92 -8.25 3.42 -8.62
CA TYR A 92 -9.62 3.09 -8.98
C TYR A 92 -10.63 3.99 -8.27
N ALA A 93 -10.52 4.13 -6.94
CA ALA A 93 -11.44 4.97 -6.17
C ALA A 93 -11.41 6.43 -6.61
N THR A 94 -10.22 6.98 -6.87
CA THR A 94 -10.03 8.35 -7.34
C THR A 94 -10.66 8.56 -8.73
N LEU A 95 -10.36 7.67 -9.68
CA LEU A 95 -10.91 7.76 -11.04
C LEU A 95 -12.44 7.61 -11.04
N ALA A 96 -12.98 6.70 -10.23
CA ALA A 96 -14.42 6.52 -10.09
C ALA A 96 -15.09 7.77 -9.52
N GLN A 97 -14.46 8.42 -8.54
CA GLN A 97 -14.97 9.66 -7.95
C GLN A 97 -14.94 10.83 -8.94
N LEU A 98 -13.85 10.97 -9.72
CA LEU A 98 -13.74 11.99 -10.78
C LEU A 98 -14.82 11.82 -11.86
N ASN A 99 -15.06 10.58 -12.28
CA ASN A 99 -16.10 10.29 -13.27
C ASN A 99 -17.51 10.61 -12.73
N ARG A 100 -17.75 10.36 -11.43
CA ARG A 100 -19.00 10.74 -10.77
C ARG A 100 -19.22 12.26 -10.80
N PHE A 101 -18.21 13.06 -10.46
CA PHE A 101 -18.34 14.52 -10.50
C PHE A 101 -18.60 15.04 -11.92
N ARG A 102 -17.91 14.50 -12.93
CA ARG A 102 -18.15 14.86 -14.34
C ARG A 102 -19.57 14.56 -14.81
N SER A 103 -20.21 13.51 -14.30
CA SER A 103 -21.61 13.20 -14.66
C SER A 103 -22.65 14.08 -13.98
N GLN A 104 -22.26 14.92 -13.02
CA GLN A 104 -23.15 15.80 -12.26
C GLN A 104 -23.02 17.29 -12.63
N ALA A 105 -22.02 17.64 -13.45
CA ALA A 105 -21.80 18.98 -13.99
C ALA A 105 -22.47 19.11 -15.37
#